data_AF-A0A527ZMN4-F1
#
_entry.id   AF-A0A527ZMN4-F1
#
_cell.length_a   1.000
_cell.length_b   1.000
_cell.length_c   1.000
_cell.angle_alpha   90.00
_cell.angle_beta   90.00
_cell.angle_gamma   90.00
#
_symmetry.space_group_name_H-M   'P 1'
#
loop_
_entity.id
_entity.type
_entity.pdbx_description
1 polymer ?
#
loop_
_entity_poly.entity_id
_entity_poly.type
_entity_poly.pdbx_seq_one_letter_code
_entity_poly.pdbx_strand_id
1 'polypeptide(L)'
;MAVYIRIRLLAAPFSLINYAILGYVLGRGEGVLGLMLQLVLNGINIALCILLGLELGWGVAGVAWATVTGEFVAMLLGLAIIGRRFWAAPRLPRHRILDLSAFLRMMSLNRDIMIRSFSLLTAFALFTRQGAQFGTVALAANAVLMNFFLIAGYFLDGFATAAEQLAGRAVGARAAMQFRQAVRLTLFWGLGLAATATLVLLLGGTDLVALITTSQDVRAVADIYLPWAAFTALSGVLAFQMDGVFIGATWSRDMRNM
;
A
#
# COMPACT_ATOMS: atom_id res chain seq x y z
N MET A 1 20.72 15.22 -7.22
CA MET A 1 19.96 14.53 -6.15
C MET A 1 19.58 15.44 -4.98
N ALA A 2 20.49 16.29 -4.46
CA ALA A 2 20.18 17.19 -3.33
C ALA A 2 18.99 18.14 -3.58
N VAL A 3 18.86 18.70 -4.79
CA VAL A 3 17.73 19.58 -5.18
C VAL A 3 16.39 18.84 -5.09
N TYR A 4 16.33 17.60 -5.60
CA TYR A 4 15.14 16.75 -5.50
C TYR A 4 14.73 16.51 -4.05
N ILE A 5 15.69 16.14 -3.20
CA ILE A 5 15.44 15.84 -1.79
C ILE A 5 14.93 17.07 -1.05
N ARG A 6 15.54 18.24 -1.26
CA ARG A 6 15.11 19.50 -0.62
C ARG A 6 13.67 19.86 -0.97
N ILE A 7 13.30 19.76 -2.25
CA ILE A 7 11.93 20.04 -2.70
C ILE A 7 10.97 19.00 -2.12
N ARG A 8 11.35 17.73 -2.12
CA ARG A 8 10.51 16.65 -1.60
C ARG A 8 10.26 16.76 -0.10
N LEU A 9 11.19 17.32 0.66
CA LEU A 9 11.02 17.55 2.08
C LEU A 9 9.82 18.48 2.39
N LEU A 10 9.49 19.39 1.47
CA LEU A 10 8.31 20.26 1.56
C LEU A 10 7.00 19.48 1.40
N ALA A 11 7.04 18.33 0.72
CA ALA A 11 5.87 17.48 0.52
C ALA A 11 5.49 16.71 1.81
N ALA A 12 6.47 16.44 2.67
CA ALA A 12 6.30 15.60 3.87
C ALA A 12 5.05 15.93 4.73
N PRO A 13 4.78 17.20 5.11
CA PRO A 13 3.55 17.52 5.84
C PRO A 13 2.28 17.22 5.03
N PHE A 14 2.28 17.47 3.72
CA PHE A 14 1.15 17.21 2.85
C PHE A 14 0.92 15.71 2.69
N SER A 15 1.98 14.90 2.56
CA SER A 15 1.87 13.44 2.51
C SER A 15 1.24 12.90 3.79
N LEU A 16 1.69 13.37 4.96
CA LEU A 16 1.14 12.94 6.26
C LEU A 16 -0.35 13.27 6.40
N ILE A 17 -0.76 14.46 5.98
CA ILE A 17 -2.18 14.85 6.00
C ILE A 17 -2.97 13.98 5.03
N ASN A 18 -2.47 13.74 3.82
CA ASN A 18 -3.12 12.85 2.86
C ASN A 18 -3.27 11.41 3.39
N TYR A 19 -2.26 10.87 4.09
CA TYR A 19 -2.39 9.56 4.74
C TYR A 19 -3.46 9.55 5.83
N ALA A 20 -3.56 10.61 6.64
CA ALA A 20 -4.61 10.73 7.64
C ALA A 20 -6.02 10.84 7.01
N ILE A 21 -6.15 11.60 5.91
CA ILE A 21 -7.39 11.72 5.13
C ILE A 21 -7.77 10.36 4.55
N LEU A 22 -6.82 9.67 3.92
CA LEU A 22 -7.05 8.36 3.32
C LEU A 22 -7.46 7.34 4.38
N GLY A 23 -6.75 7.30 5.52
CA GLY A 23 -7.09 6.45 6.66
C GLY A 23 -8.50 6.74 7.21
N TYR A 24 -8.93 8.00 7.29
CA TYR A 24 -10.28 8.36 7.70
C TYR A 24 -11.35 7.86 6.70
N VAL A 25 -11.15 8.11 5.41
CA VAL A 25 -12.09 7.74 4.34
C VAL A 25 -12.19 6.22 4.21
N LEU A 26 -11.06 5.52 4.28
CA LEU A 26 -11.00 4.06 4.32
C LEU A 26 -11.59 3.49 5.61
N GLY A 27 -11.32 4.05 6.80
CA GLY A 27 -11.95 3.60 8.04
C GLY A 27 -13.48 3.74 8.04
N ARG A 28 -14.00 4.74 7.32
CA ARG A 28 -15.43 4.93 7.03
C ARG A 28 -15.97 3.98 5.96
N GLY A 29 -15.09 3.21 5.31
CA GLY A 29 -15.25 2.33 4.15
C GLY A 29 -15.89 3.00 2.95
N GLU A 30 -15.45 4.22 2.68
CA GLU A 30 -15.75 5.00 1.49
C GLU A 30 -14.61 4.82 0.46
N GLY A 31 -14.30 3.57 0.10
CA GLY A 31 -13.16 3.24 -0.75
C GLY A 31 -13.14 3.98 -2.10
N VAL A 32 -14.31 4.27 -2.67
CA VAL A 32 -14.45 5.05 -3.92
C VAL A 32 -13.91 6.48 -3.76
N LEU A 33 -14.17 7.13 -2.62
CA LEU A 33 -13.62 8.46 -2.35
C LEU A 33 -12.11 8.42 -2.14
N GLY A 34 -11.60 7.36 -1.49
CA GLY A 34 -10.15 7.14 -1.37
C GLY A 34 -9.49 6.99 -2.74
N LEU A 35 -10.09 6.18 -3.62
CA LEU A 35 -9.64 6.02 -5.01
C LEU A 35 -9.67 7.34 -5.78
N MET A 36 -10.76 8.12 -5.67
CA MET A 36 -10.88 9.42 -6.33
C MET A 36 -9.76 10.39 -5.89
N LEU A 37 -9.48 10.47 -4.58
CA LEU A 37 -8.41 11.31 -4.05
C LEU A 37 -7.03 10.86 -4.59
N GLN A 38 -6.79 9.55 -4.65
CA GLN A 38 -5.55 8.99 -5.18
C GLN A 38 -5.40 9.23 -6.69
N LEU A 39 -6.50 9.16 -7.45
CA LEU A 39 -6.53 9.49 -8.87
C LEU A 39 -6.23 10.97 -9.12
N VAL A 40 -6.78 11.87 -8.32
CA VAL A 40 -6.46 13.29 -8.43
C VAL A 40 -5.00 13.55 -8.09
N LEU A 41 -4.50 12.99 -6.99
CA LEU A 41 -3.10 13.12 -6.58
C LEU A 41 -2.15 12.65 -7.68
N ASN A 42 -2.33 11.42 -8.15
CA ASN A 42 -1.48 10.83 -9.19
C ASN A 42 -1.68 11.47 -10.56
N GLY A 43 -2.91 11.84 -10.91
CA GLY A 43 -3.24 12.48 -12.19
C GLY A 43 -2.57 13.86 -12.31
N ILE A 44 -2.66 14.69 -11.26
CA ILE A 44 -1.96 15.98 -11.21
C ILE A 44 -0.46 15.77 -11.27
N ASN A 45 0.07 14.79 -10.53
CA ASN A 45 1.49 14.49 -10.54
C ASN A 45 1.98 14.11 -11.95
N ILE A 46 1.28 13.21 -12.64
CA ILE A 46 1.63 12.80 -14.01
C ILE A 46 1.57 14.00 -14.97
N ALA A 47 0.48 14.75 -14.96
CA ALA A 47 0.30 15.90 -15.84
C ALA A 47 1.41 16.94 -15.65
N LEU A 48 1.76 17.25 -14.39
CA LEU A 48 2.82 18.19 -14.07
C LEU A 48 4.22 17.60 -14.30
N CYS A 49 4.42 16.29 -14.16
CA CYS A 49 5.71 15.67 -14.52
C CYS A 49 5.97 15.81 -16.01
N ILE A 50 4.96 15.65 -16.85
CA ILE A 50 5.07 15.85 -18.30
C ILE A 50 5.33 17.33 -18.60
N LEU A 51 4.49 18.23 -18.07
CA LEU A 51 4.61 19.66 -18.33
C LEU A 51 5.92 20.26 -17.80
N LEU A 52 6.22 20.08 -16.51
CA LEU A 52 7.38 20.69 -15.86
C LEU A 52 8.67 19.93 -16.17
N GLY A 53 8.61 18.60 -16.17
CA GLY A 53 9.78 17.75 -16.34
C GLY A 53 10.24 17.67 -17.79
N LEU A 54 9.32 17.34 -18.71
CA LEU A 54 9.64 17.09 -20.12
C LEU A 54 9.51 18.36 -20.97
N GLU A 55 8.37 19.06 -20.94
CA GLU A 55 8.13 20.19 -21.85
C GLU A 55 8.92 21.46 -21.47
N LEU A 56 8.90 21.83 -20.18
CA LEU A 56 9.63 22.99 -19.66
C LEU A 56 11.12 22.71 -19.39
N GLY A 57 11.55 21.44 -19.50
CA GLY A 57 12.94 21.04 -19.33
C GLY A 57 13.50 21.20 -17.92
N TRP A 58 12.67 21.33 -16.88
CA TRP A 58 13.15 21.44 -15.49
C TRP A 58 13.68 20.10 -14.94
N GLY A 59 13.53 19.01 -15.71
CA GLY A 59 14.06 17.69 -15.41
C GLY A 59 13.66 17.23 -14.02
N VAL A 60 14.66 16.86 -13.21
CA VAL A 60 14.47 16.31 -11.86
C VAL A 60 13.79 17.30 -10.90
N ALA A 61 14.04 18.60 -11.04
CA ALA A 61 13.39 19.62 -10.21
C ALA A 61 11.90 19.76 -10.56
N GLY A 62 11.57 19.66 -11.86
CA GLY A 62 10.18 19.65 -12.34
C GLY A 62 9.38 18.47 -11.78
N VAL A 63 9.96 17.27 -11.81
CA VAL A 63 9.33 16.06 -11.22
C VAL A 63 9.11 16.22 -9.71
N ALA A 64 10.05 16.82 -8.98
CA ALA A 64 9.89 17.07 -7.55
C ALA A 64 8.72 18.02 -7.27
N TRP A 65 8.64 19.13 -8.00
CA TRP A 65 7.56 20.11 -7.87
C TRP A 65 6.20 19.57 -8.30
N ALA A 66 6.16 18.75 -9.35
CA ALA A 66 4.96 18.06 -9.80
C ALA A 66 4.34 17.25 -8.65
N THR A 67 5.16 16.50 -7.92
CA THR A 67 4.61 15.72 -6.81
C THR A 67 4.24 16.57 -5.59
N VAL A 68 5.03 17.57 -5.21
CA VAL A 68 4.66 18.49 -4.12
C VAL A 68 3.29 19.12 -4.39
N THR A 69 3.08 19.56 -5.63
CA THR A 69 1.82 20.19 -6.06
C THR A 69 0.67 19.20 -6.07
N GLY A 70 0.89 17.97 -6.57
CA GLY A 70 -0.12 16.91 -6.53
C GLY A 70 -0.55 16.57 -5.11
N GLU A 71 0.40 16.40 -4.19
CA GLU A 71 0.12 16.14 -2.77
C GLU A 71 -0.60 17.32 -2.11
N PHE A 72 -0.21 18.55 -2.42
CA PHE A 72 -0.85 19.76 -1.90
C PHE A 72 -2.31 19.90 -2.38
N VAL A 73 -2.58 19.69 -3.67
CA VAL A 73 -3.94 19.79 -4.21
C VAL A 73 -4.83 18.68 -3.67
N ALA A 74 -4.32 17.44 -3.60
CA ALA A 74 -5.05 16.33 -3.00
C ALA A 74 -5.37 16.59 -1.51
N MET A 75 -4.42 17.17 -0.77
CA MET A 75 -4.62 17.57 0.62
C MET A 75 -5.76 18.59 0.74
N LEU A 76 -5.75 19.65 -0.07
CA LEU A 76 -6.80 20.68 -0.04
C LEU A 76 -8.18 20.08 -0.36
N LEU A 77 -8.27 19.22 -1.37
CA LEU A 77 -9.52 18.57 -1.74
C LEU A 77 -10.03 17.63 -0.63
N GLY A 78 -9.16 16.80 -0.07
CA GLY A 78 -9.52 15.90 1.02
C GLY A 78 -9.93 16.65 2.29
N LEU A 79 -9.22 17.72 2.64
CA LEU A 79 -9.60 18.60 3.75
C LEU A 79 -10.92 19.32 3.49
N ALA A 80 -11.21 19.76 2.26
CA ALA A 80 -12.47 20.38 1.92
C ALA A 80 -13.66 19.40 2.06
N ILE A 81 -13.49 18.16 1.61
CA ILE A 81 -14.52 17.10 1.73
C ILE A 81 -14.78 16.79 3.21
N ILE A 82 -13.73 16.58 3.99
CA ILE A 82 -13.84 16.26 5.42
C ILE A 82 -14.39 17.47 6.20
N GLY A 83 -13.88 18.66 5.93
CA GLY A 83 -14.31 19.91 6.55
C GLY A 83 -15.79 20.19 6.36
N ARG A 84 -16.33 19.98 5.15
CA ARG A 84 -17.78 20.10 4.88
C ARG A 84 -18.61 19.14 5.73
N ARG A 85 -18.12 17.93 6.02
CA ARG A 85 -18.82 16.96 6.87
C ARG A 85 -18.81 17.39 8.34
N PHE A 86 -17.66 17.85 8.83
CA PHE A 86 -17.56 18.31 10.22
C PHE A 86 -18.30 19.63 10.46
N TRP A 87 -18.44 20.49 9.46
CA TRP A 87 -19.29 21.68 9.55
C TRP A 87 -20.78 21.35 9.63
N ALA A 88 -21.21 20.25 9.02
CA ALA A 88 -22.57 19.75 9.15
C ALA A 88 -22.82 18.98 10.48
N ALA A 89 -21.75 18.66 11.23
CA ALA A 89 -21.83 17.93 12.49
C ALA A 89 -21.75 18.88 13.71
N PRO A 90 -22.25 18.45 14.90
CA PRO A 90 -22.10 19.22 16.12
C PRO A 90 -20.63 19.50 16.44
N ARG A 91 -20.33 20.69 16.99
CA ARG A 91 -18.97 21.08 17.37
C ARG A 91 -18.35 20.03 18.30
N LEU A 92 -17.26 19.40 17.87
CA LEU A 92 -16.52 18.47 18.73
C LEU A 92 -15.91 19.25 19.90
N PRO A 93 -16.08 18.77 21.14
CA PRO A 93 -15.48 19.42 22.28
C PRO A 93 -13.96 19.20 22.28
N ARG A 94 -13.20 20.27 22.52
CA ARG A 94 -11.72 20.26 22.47
C ARG A 94 -11.07 19.19 23.35
N HIS A 95 -11.71 18.81 24.45
CA HIS A 95 -11.21 17.77 25.36
C HIS A 95 -11.15 16.37 24.72
N ARG A 96 -11.99 16.05 23.72
CA ARG A 96 -11.91 14.77 23.00
C ARG A 96 -10.80 14.75 21.96
N ILE A 97 -10.40 15.91 21.46
CA ILE A 97 -9.31 16.04 20.48
C ILE A 97 -7.95 15.90 21.18
N LEU A 98 -7.85 16.39 22.42
CA LEU A 98 -6.64 16.36 23.25
C LEU A 98 -6.62 15.20 24.25
N ASP A 99 -7.42 14.14 24.03
CA ASP A 99 -7.42 12.97 24.90
C ASP A 99 -6.12 12.17 24.70
N LEU A 100 -5.14 12.47 25.55
CA LEU A 100 -3.84 11.82 25.54
C LEU A 100 -3.95 10.31 25.77
N SER A 101 -4.94 9.85 26.55
CA SER A 101 -5.12 8.43 26.82
C SER A 101 -5.60 7.67 25.57
N ALA A 102 -6.53 8.25 24.82
CA ALA A 102 -6.98 7.72 23.54
C ALA A 102 -5.86 7.74 22.50
N PHE A 103 -5.08 8.83 22.45
CA PHE A 103 -3.93 8.94 21.56
C PHE A 103 -2.85 7.89 21.87
N LEU A 104 -2.50 7.69 23.14
CA LEU A 104 -1.54 6.66 23.56
C LEU A 104 -2.04 5.24 23.26
N ARG A 105 -3.34 4.98 23.43
CA ARG A 105 -3.93 3.68 23.03
C ARG A 105 -3.82 3.48 21.51
N MET A 106 -4.11 4.49 20.71
CA MET A 106 -3.93 4.46 19.25
C MET A 106 -2.46 4.22 18.88
N MET A 107 -1.52 4.91 19.52
CA MET A 107 -0.08 4.72 19.30
C MET A 107 0.39 3.32 19.70
N SER A 108 -0.15 2.74 20.78
CA SER A 108 0.22 1.38 21.19
C SER A 108 -0.19 0.32 20.17
N LEU A 109 -1.38 0.45 19.58
CA LEU A 109 -1.84 -0.41 18.48
C LEU A 109 -0.96 -0.25 17.23
N ASN A 110 -0.66 1.00 16.86
CA ASN A 110 0.18 1.28 15.70
C ASN A 110 1.62 0.81 15.88
N ARG A 111 2.16 0.82 17.11
CA ARG A 111 3.53 0.39 17.39
C ARG A 111 3.77 -1.06 16.97
N ASP A 112 2.85 -1.97 17.28
CA ASP A 112 2.99 -3.38 16.92
C ASP A 112 2.98 -3.57 15.39
N ILE A 113 2.09 -2.87 14.68
CA ILE A 113 2.03 -2.86 13.21
C ILE A 113 3.33 -2.30 12.63
N MET A 114 3.81 -1.17 13.15
CA MET A 114 5.07 -0.55 12.69
C MET A 114 6.27 -1.48 12.88
N ILE A 115 6.39 -2.15 14.03
CA ILE A 115 7.49 -3.10 14.29
C ILE A 115 7.48 -4.22 13.26
N ARG A 116 6.30 -4.75 12.91
CA ARG A 116 6.16 -5.77 11.87
C ARG A 116 6.57 -5.22 10.50
N SER A 117 6.05 -4.07 10.09
CA SER A 117 6.40 -3.46 8.80
C SER A 117 7.90 -3.17 8.71
N PHE A 118 8.53 -2.64 9.77
CA PHE A 118 9.97 -2.42 9.79
C PHE A 118 10.76 -3.74 9.73
N SER A 119 10.33 -4.77 10.43
CA SER A 119 10.95 -6.10 10.36
C SER A 119 10.90 -6.66 8.94
N LEU A 120 9.74 -6.56 8.27
CA LEU A 120 9.56 -7.02 6.90
C LEU A 120 10.39 -6.21 5.90
N LEU A 121 10.39 -4.88 5.98
CA LEU A 121 11.23 -4.02 5.14
C LEU A 121 12.72 -4.30 5.37
N THR A 122 13.13 -4.55 6.61
CA THR A 122 14.52 -4.90 6.95
C THR A 122 14.88 -6.25 6.34
N ALA A 123 14.00 -7.24 6.41
CA ALA A 123 14.21 -8.55 5.78
C ALA A 123 14.38 -8.41 4.26
N PHE A 124 13.53 -7.63 3.58
CA PHE A 124 13.69 -7.36 2.14
C PHE A 124 14.98 -6.62 1.82
N ALA A 125 15.35 -5.60 2.59
CA ALA A 125 16.59 -4.87 2.39
C ALA A 125 17.82 -5.77 2.56
N LEU A 126 17.82 -6.64 3.57
CA LEU A 126 18.87 -7.63 3.79
C LEU A 126 18.91 -8.67 2.67
N PHE A 127 17.74 -9.13 2.20
CA PHE A 127 17.63 -10.05 1.08
C PHE A 127 18.20 -9.45 -0.21
N THR A 128 17.86 -8.20 -0.54
CA THR A 128 18.45 -7.49 -1.68
C THR A 128 19.97 -7.32 -1.52
N ARG A 129 20.43 -6.94 -0.32
CA ARG A 129 21.86 -6.78 -0.03
C ARG A 129 22.63 -8.10 -0.18
N GLN A 130 22.06 -9.21 0.29
CA GLN A 130 22.64 -10.53 0.16
C GLN A 130 22.59 -11.01 -1.30
N GLY A 131 21.49 -10.74 -2.00
CA GLY A 131 21.31 -10.98 -3.43
C GLY A 131 22.42 -10.36 -4.28
N ALA A 132 22.88 -9.16 -3.92
CA ALA A 132 23.97 -8.47 -4.61
C ALA A 132 25.32 -9.22 -4.53
N GLN A 133 25.50 -10.09 -3.53
CA GLN A 133 26.72 -10.89 -3.37
C GLN A 133 26.75 -12.12 -4.30
N PHE A 134 25.60 -12.55 -4.84
CA PHE A 134 25.49 -13.70 -5.73
C PHE A 134 25.73 -13.37 -7.22
N GLY A 135 26.16 -12.14 -7.52
CA GLY A 135 26.45 -11.68 -8.87
C GLY A 135 25.35 -10.81 -9.48
N THR A 136 25.72 -10.07 -10.52
CA THR A 136 24.85 -9.06 -11.15
C THR A 136 23.65 -9.66 -11.86
N VAL A 137 23.81 -10.83 -12.50
CA VAL A 137 22.72 -11.51 -13.22
C VAL A 137 21.65 -12.02 -12.24
N ALA A 138 22.07 -12.67 -11.15
CA ALA A 138 21.14 -13.16 -10.12
C ALA A 138 20.41 -12.01 -9.42
N LEU A 139 21.12 -10.92 -9.10
CA LEU A 139 20.51 -9.71 -8.53
C LEU A 139 19.47 -9.10 -9.47
N ALA A 140 19.77 -8.99 -10.76
CA ALA A 140 18.85 -8.45 -11.75
C ALA A 140 17.60 -9.33 -11.93
N ALA A 141 17.78 -10.64 -12.03
CA ALA A 141 16.66 -11.59 -12.12
C ALA A 141 15.76 -11.49 -10.87
N ASN A 142 16.37 -11.45 -9.69
CA ASN A 142 15.65 -11.30 -8.43
C ASN A 142 14.87 -9.97 -8.35
N ALA A 143 15.43 -8.87 -8.87
CA ALA A 143 14.72 -7.59 -8.92
C ALA A 143 13.46 -7.64 -9.80
N VAL A 144 13.51 -8.36 -10.93
CA VAL A 144 12.34 -8.58 -11.80
C VAL A 144 11.27 -9.40 -11.08
N LEU A 145 11.66 -10.53 -10.48
CA LEU A 145 10.74 -11.40 -9.74
C LEU A 145 10.14 -10.69 -8.51
N MET A 146 10.91 -9.86 -7.83
CA MET A 146 10.42 -9.03 -6.72
C MET A 146 9.38 -8.01 -7.18
N ASN A 147 9.50 -7.44 -8.38
CA ASN A 147 8.45 -6.56 -8.89
C ASN A 147 7.14 -7.33 -9.12
N PHE A 148 7.19 -8.56 -9.64
CA PHE A 148 5.98 -9.39 -9.76
C PHE A 148 5.38 -9.73 -8.40
N PHE A 149 6.22 -10.07 -7.42
CA PHE A 149 5.79 -10.30 -6.04
C PHE A 149 5.10 -9.06 -5.46
N LEU A 150 5.70 -7.86 -5.62
CA LEU A 150 5.13 -6.61 -5.12
C LEU A 150 3.79 -6.27 -5.79
N ILE A 151 3.68 -6.47 -7.10
CA ILE A 151 2.43 -6.27 -7.83
C ILE A 151 1.33 -7.20 -7.28
N ALA A 152 1.61 -8.49 -7.15
CA ALA A 152 0.68 -9.44 -6.56
C ALA A 152 0.33 -9.07 -5.11
N GLY A 153 1.33 -8.66 -4.33
CA GLY A 153 1.19 -8.15 -2.97
C GLY A 153 0.23 -6.96 -2.88
N TYR A 154 0.32 -5.98 -3.77
CA TYR A 154 -0.60 -4.84 -3.79
C TYR A 154 -2.06 -5.24 -4.05
N PHE A 155 -2.30 -6.22 -4.92
CA PHE A 155 -3.66 -6.73 -5.12
C PHE A 155 -4.19 -7.45 -3.88
N LEU A 156 -3.36 -8.28 -3.25
CA LEU A 156 -3.72 -8.98 -2.00
C LEU A 156 -3.96 -8.00 -0.85
N ASP A 157 -3.14 -6.96 -0.75
CA ASP A 157 -3.25 -5.90 0.25
C ASP A 157 -4.56 -5.09 0.10
N GLY A 158 -5.01 -4.87 -1.13
CA GLY A 158 -6.33 -4.28 -1.39
C GLY A 158 -7.49 -5.10 -0.79
N PHE A 159 -7.42 -6.43 -0.90
CA PHE A 159 -8.39 -7.32 -0.25
C PHE A 159 -8.21 -7.41 1.27
N ALA A 160 -6.98 -7.37 1.77
CA ALA A 160 -6.69 -7.29 3.20
C ALA A 160 -7.30 -6.03 3.82
N THR A 161 -7.15 -4.87 3.16
CA THR A 161 -7.75 -3.60 3.59
C THR A 161 -9.29 -3.67 3.57
N ALA A 162 -9.88 -4.33 2.57
CA ALA A 162 -11.33 -4.55 2.53
C ALA A 162 -11.78 -5.46 3.68
N ALA A 163 -11.03 -6.52 3.98
CA ALA A 163 -11.27 -7.40 5.11
C ALA A 163 -11.16 -6.64 6.44
N GLU A 164 -10.16 -5.78 6.60
CA GLU A 164 -9.98 -4.91 7.76
C GLU A 164 -11.22 -4.06 8.03
N GLN A 165 -11.72 -3.36 7.01
CA GLN A 165 -12.89 -2.50 7.17
C GLN A 165 -14.17 -3.28 7.48
N LEU A 166 -14.41 -4.37 6.76
CA LEU A 166 -15.63 -5.18 6.93
C LEU A 166 -15.61 -5.92 8.27
N ALA A 167 -14.48 -6.52 8.65
CA ALA A 167 -14.28 -7.17 9.93
C ALA A 167 -14.44 -6.17 11.08
N GLY A 168 -13.77 -5.00 11.00
CA GLY A 168 -13.83 -3.97 12.03
C GLY A 168 -15.24 -3.41 12.23
N ARG A 169 -15.99 -3.17 11.16
CA ARG A 169 -17.41 -2.76 11.26
C ARG A 169 -18.26 -3.84 11.92
N ALA A 170 -18.09 -5.11 11.52
CA ALA A 170 -18.89 -6.21 12.06
C ALA A 170 -18.58 -6.48 13.55
N VAL A 171 -17.31 -6.42 13.94
CA VAL A 171 -16.87 -6.52 15.35
C VAL A 171 -17.41 -5.33 16.15
N GLY A 172 -17.28 -4.11 15.64
CA GLY A 172 -17.82 -2.90 16.26
C GLY A 172 -19.34 -2.93 16.44
N ALA A 173 -20.08 -3.53 15.50
CA ALA A 173 -21.53 -3.72 15.57
C ALA A 173 -21.95 -4.96 16.38
N ARG A 174 -21.01 -5.74 16.93
CA ARG A 174 -21.25 -7.02 17.62
C ARG A 174 -22.02 -8.04 16.77
N ALA A 175 -21.85 -8.00 15.45
CA ALA A 175 -22.59 -8.81 14.49
C ALA A 175 -21.78 -10.03 14.01
N ALA A 176 -21.78 -11.11 14.78
CA ALA A 176 -20.98 -12.31 14.50
C ALA A 176 -21.29 -12.99 13.15
N MET A 177 -22.53 -12.94 12.67
CA MET A 177 -22.86 -13.46 11.34
C MET A 177 -22.23 -12.62 10.23
N GLN A 178 -22.32 -11.30 10.32
CA GLN A 178 -21.75 -10.37 9.33
C GLN A 178 -20.22 -10.50 9.28
N PHE A 179 -19.58 -10.70 10.43
CA PHE A 179 -18.14 -10.96 10.51
C PHE A 179 -17.76 -12.24 9.74
N ARG A 180 -18.43 -13.36 9.99
CA ARG A 180 -18.16 -14.63 9.29
C ARG A 180 -18.40 -14.53 7.79
N GLN A 181 -19.44 -13.80 7.38
CA GLN A 181 -19.73 -13.56 5.96
C GLN A 181 -18.66 -12.69 5.31
N ALA A 182 -18.22 -11.62 5.97
CA ALA A 182 -17.13 -10.77 5.50
C ALA A 182 -15.84 -11.57 5.27
N VAL A 183 -15.40 -12.33 6.29
CA VAL A 183 -14.19 -13.15 6.19
C VAL A 183 -14.27 -14.18 5.06
N ARG A 184 -15.40 -14.87 4.91
CA ARG A 184 -15.59 -15.84 3.82
C ARG A 184 -15.56 -15.18 2.45
N LEU A 185 -16.20 -14.03 2.30
CA LEU A 185 -16.26 -13.30 1.03
C LEU A 185 -14.88 -12.79 0.64
N THR A 186 -14.16 -12.14 1.55
CA THR A 186 -12.81 -11.60 1.27
C THR A 186 -11.80 -12.72 1.05
N LEU A 187 -11.90 -13.83 1.78
CA LEU A 187 -11.05 -14.99 1.55
C LEU A 187 -11.30 -15.64 0.18
N PHE A 188 -12.57 -15.80 -0.21
CA PHE A 188 -12.92 -16.38 -1.51
C PHE A 188 -12.38 -15.52 -2.68
N TRP A 189 -12.62 -14.21 -2.64
CA TRP A 189 -12.12 -13.30 -3.67
C TRP A 189 -10.60 -13.13 -3.62
N GLY A 190 -10.00 -13.11 -2.42
CA GLY A 190 -8.55 -13.08 -2.25
C GLY A 190 -7.88 -14.33 -2.84
N LEU A 191 -8.41 -15.53 -2.57
CA LEU A 191 -7.93 -16.78 -3.16
C LEU A 191 -8.14 -16.80 -4.68
N GLY A 192 -9.30 -16.34 -5.16
CA GLY A 192 -9.59 -16.21 -6.58
C GLY A 192 -8.55 -15.34 -7.27
N LEU A 193 -8.27 -14.15 -6.73
CA LEU A 193 -7.28 -13.24 -7.28
C LEU A 193 -5.86 -13.80 -7.17
N ALA A 194 -5.49 -14.43 -6.05
CA ALA A 194 -4.18 -15.07 -5.88
C ALA A 194 -3.96 -16.18 -6.92
N ALA A 195 -4.99 -17.01 -7.15
CA ALA A 195 -4.97 -18.04 -8.17
C ALA A 195 -4.88 -17.45 -9.58
N THR A 196 -5.64 -16.40 -9.88
CA THR A 196 -5.55 -15.69 -11.17
C THR A 196 -4.16 -15.08 -11.38
N ALA A 197 -3.60 -14.39 -10.39
CA ALA A 197 -2.26 -13.81 -10.46
C ALA A 197 -1.18 -14.90 -10.67
N THR A 198 -1.30 -16.02 -9.95
CA THR A 198 -0.42 -17.18 -10.11
C THR A 198 -0.53 -17.74 -11.54
N LEU A 199 -1.74 -17.92 -12.06
CA LEU A 199 -1.97 -18.46 -13.40
C LEU A 199 -1.44 -17.52 -14.50
N VAL A 200 -1.66 -16.20 -14.36
CA VAL A 200 -1.15 -15.19 -15.29
C VAL A 200 0.37 -15.21 -15.31
N LEU A 201 1.03 -15.30 -14.15
CA LEU A 201 2.48 -15.41 -14.09
C LEU A 201 2.98 -16.74 -14.66
N LEU A 202 2.34 -17.87 -14.38
CA LEU A 202 2.78 -19.16 -14.93
C LEU A 202 2.62 -19.25 -16.46
N LEU A 203 1.57 -18.66 -17.02
CA LEU A 203 1.28 -18.73 -18.46
C LEU A 203 1.94 -17.62 -19.28
N GLY A 204 2.03 -16.40 -18.73
CA GLY A 204 2.55 -15.22 -19.43
C GLY A 204 3.83 -14.64 -18.82
N GLY A 205 4.39 -15.28 -17.80
CA GLY A 205 5.54 -14.77 -17.06
C GLY A 205 6.78 -14.58 -17.90
N THR A 206 7.08 -15.51 -18.81
CA THR A 206 8.23 -15.43 -19.73
C THR A 206 8.17 -14.18 -20.61
N ASP A 207 6.98 -13.84 -21.12
CA ASP A 207 6.76 -12.66 -21.95
C ASP A 207 6.86 -11.37 -21.12
N LEU A 208 6.36 -11.38 -19.89
CA LEU A 208 6.49 -10.26 -18.95
C LEU A 208 7.95 -10.01 -18.55
N VAL A 209 8.74 -11.07 -18.31
CA VAL A 209 10.18 -10.96 -18.06
C VAL A 209 10.87 -10.37 -19.30
N ALA A 210 10.50 -10.84 -20.50
CA ALA A 210 11.07 -10.34 -21.74
C ALA A 210 10.78 -8.85 -21.99
N LEU A 211 9.64 -8.34 -21.50
CA LEU A 211 9.31 -6.92 -21.55
C LEU A 211 10.17 -6.07 -20.61
N ILE A 212 10.53 -6.60 -19.44
CA ILE A 212 11.28 -5.87 -18.41
C ILE A 212 12.79 -5.86 -18.68
N THR A 213 13.34 -6.97 -19.15
CA THR A 213 14.79 -7.11 -19.38
C THR A 213 15.11 -7.58 -20.79
N THR A 214 16.13 -6.98 -21.39
CA THR A 214 16.67 -7.37 -22.71
C THR A 214 17.79 -8.39 -22.60
N SER A 215 18.37 -8.60 -21.42
CA SER A 215 19.50 -9.53 -21.23
C SER A 215 19.03 -10.98 -21.21
N GLN A 216 19.59 -11.80 -22.11
CA GLN A 216 19.27 -13.23 -22.22
C GLN A 216 19.66 -14.01 -20.96
N ASP A 217 20.81 -13.70 -20.35
CA ASP A 217 21.27 -14.37 -19.13
C ASP A 217 20.31 -14.14 -17.95
N VAL A 218 19.78 -12.91 -17.84
CA VAL A 218 18.81 -12.55 -16.79
C VAL A 218 17.47 -13.25 -17.02
N ARG A 219 17.02 -13.37 -18.28
CA ARG A 219 15.79 -14.10 -18.63
C ARG A 219 15.88 -15.57 -18.26
N ALA A 220 16.97 -16.23 -18.65
CA ALA A 220 17.17 -17.65 -18.37
C ALA A 220 17.11 -17.95 -16.86
N VAL A 221 17.75 -17.11 -16.04
CA VAL A 221 17.70 -17.25 -14.59
C VAL A 221 16.31 -16.92 -14.04
N ALA A 222 15.67 -15.84 -14.52
CA ALA A 222 14.34 -15.46 -14.07
C ALA A 222 13.28 -16.53 -14.37
N ASP A 223 13.32 -17.14 -15.56
CA ASP A 223 12.38 -18.17 -15.99
C ASP A 223 12.45 -19.43 -15.13
N ILE A 224 13.66 -19.81 -14.68
CA ILE A 224 13.85 -20.93 -13.74
C ILE A 224 13.14 -20.68 -12.40
N TYR A 225 13.20 -19.44 -11.90
CA TYR A 225 12.65 -19.08 -10.59
C TYR A 225 11.24 -18.48 -10.65
N LEU A 226 10.70 -18.25 -11.84
CA LEU A 226 9.40 -17.65 -12.05
C LEU A 226 8.24 -18.42 -11.40
N PRO A 227 8.20 -19.77 -11.45
CA PRO A 227 7.16 -20.52 -10.77
C PRO A 227 7.12 -20.25 -9.26
N TRP A 228 8.28 -20.06 -8.62
CA TRP A 228 8.35 -19.73 -7.20
C TRP A 228 7.76 -18.36 -6.90
N ALA A 229 8.06 -17.36 -7.74
CA ALA A 229 7.45 -16.04 -7.62
C ALA A 229 5.92 -16.10 -7.80
N ALA A 230 5.44 -16.89 -8.76
CA ALA A 230 4.01 -17.07 -9.00
C ALA A 230 3.28 -17.69 -7.80
N PHE A 231 3.83 -18.79 -7.24
CA PHE A 231 3.23 -19.45 -6.07
C PHE A 231 3.24 -18.60 -4.81
N THR A 232 4.05 -17.53 -4.76
CA THR A 232 4.12 -16.66 -3.59
C THR A 232 2.79 -15.92 -3.34
N ALA A 233 2.03 -15.59 -4.39
CA ALA A 233 0.70 -14.99 -4.24
C ALA A 233 -0.27 -15.96 -3.55
N LEU A 234 -0.24 -17.23 -3.95
CA LEU A 234 -1.11 -18.28 -3.40
C LEU A 234 -0.73 -18.65 -1.97
N SER A 235 0.56 -18.70 -1.64
CA SER A 235 1.01 -18.96 -0.27
C SER A 235 0.79 -17.76 0.65
N GLY A 236 0.92 -16.53 0.12
CA GLY A 236 0.78 -15.29 0.88
C GLY A 236 -0.67 -14.89 1.18
N VAL A 237 -1.64 -15.28 0.34
CA VAL A 237 -3.05 -14.82 0.45
C VAL A 237 -3.65 -15.01 1.85
N LEU A 238 -3.39 -16.14 2.50
CA LEU A 238 -3.88 -16.39 3.86
C LEU A 238 -3.23 -15.45 4.86
N ALA A 239 -1.94 -15.16 4.72
CA ALA A 239 -1.22 -14.25 5.59
C ALA A 239 -1.78 -12.83 5.47
N PHE A 240 -1.95 -12.31 4.24
CA PHE A 240 -2.56 -11.00 3.98
C PHE A 240 -4.01 -10.92 4.46
N GLN A 241 -4.80 -11.97 4.20
CA GLN A 241 -6.20 -12.02 4.61
C GLN A 241 -6.34 -12.01 6.14
N MET A 242 -5.56 -12.83 6.85
CA MET A 242 -5.60 -12.86 8.31
C MET A 242 -5.10 -11.56 8.90
N ASP A 243 -4.05 -10.96 8.33
CA ASP A 243 -3.55 -9.66 8.72
C ASP A 243 -4.65 -8.60 8.73
N GLY A 244 -5.35 -8.44 7.62
CA GLY A 244 -6.49 -7.52 7.52
C GLY A 244 -7.57 -7.80 8.58
N VAL A 245 -7.91 -9.07 8.80
CA VAL A 245 -8.93 -9.46 9.80
C VAL A 245 -8.49 -9.14 11.23
N PHE A 246 -7.25 -9.45 11.61
CA PHE A 246 -6.71 -9.18 12.95
C PHE A 246 -6.58 -7.67 13.22
N ILE A 247 -6.09 -6.91 12.24
CA ILE A 247 -6.01 -5.45 12.33
C ILE A 247 -7.43 -4.86 12.47
N GLY A 248 -8.36 -5.29 11.61
CA GLY A 248 -9.75 -4.80 11.63
C GLY A 248 -10.47 -5.10 12.94
N ALA A 249 -10.24 -6.29 13.50
CA ALA A 249 -10.78 -6.69 14.80
C ALA A 249 -10.05 -6.06 16.00
N THR A 250 -8.97 -5.31 15.78
CA THR A 250 -8.08 -4.73 16.81
C THR A 250 -7.40 -5.77 17.71
N TRP A 251 -7.19 -6.98 17.20
CA TRP A 251 -6.55 -8.10 17.87
C TRP A 251 -5.03 -8.13 17.63
N SER A 252 -4.38 -6.96 17.68
CA SER A 252 -2.95 -6.80 17.38
C SER A 252 -2.04 -7.62 18.31
N ARG A 253 -2.47 -7.83 19.56
CA ARG A 253 -1.74 -8.64 20.55
C ARG A 253 -1.70 -10.11 20.17
N ASP A 254 -2.83 -10.65 19.70
CA ASP A 254 -2.91 -12.04 19.27
C ASP A 254 -2.06 -12.25 18.02
N MET A 255 -2.07 -11.28 17.09
CA MET A 255 -1.21 -11.31 15.91
C MET A 255 0.30 -11.31 16.22
N ARG A 256 0.72 -10.75 17.36
CA ARG A 256 2.13 -10.71 17.79
C ARG A 256 2.57 -11.96 18.55
N ASN A 257 1.65 -12.57 19.30
CA ASN A 257 1.94 -13.67 20.23
C ASN A 257 1.63 -15.07 19.64
N MET A 258 1.29 -15.15 18.35
CA MET A 258 1.09 -16.40 17.60
C MET A 258 2.40 -17.11 17.26
#